data_AF-A0A0K3C805-F1
#
_entry.id   AF-A0A0K3C805-F1
#
_cell.length_a   1.000
_cell.length_b   1.000
_cell.length_c   1.000
_cell.angle_alpha   90.00
_cell.angle_beta   90.00
_cell.angle_gamma   90.00
#
_symmetry.space_group_name_H-M   'P 1'
#
loop_
_entity.id
_entity.type
_entity.pdbx_description
1 polymer ?
#
loop_
_entity_poly.entity_id
_entity_poly.type
_entity_poly.pdbx_seq_one_letter_code
_entity_poly.pdbx_strand_id
1 'polypeptide(L)'
;MSEHDIFLAIFNYVAHLFSVIKPQKLFFLAVDGVAPRAKMNQQRSRRFRTAKEAKETLEKAKRRGEEIPEEEGFDSNCITPGTPFMARLSAQLKYFIAKKVSEDADWRGVEIILSGHEVPGEGEHKIMEYIRLAKAQPGYNPNMRHCLYGLDADLIMLGLLSHDPHFCLLREEVTFGPRGGKGKAKRCVRLWIASTHEPACGRVC
;
A
#
# COMPACT_ATOMS: atom_id res chain seq x y z
N MET A 1 -15.41 8.69 10.54
CA MET A 1 -14.40 9.10 9.52
C MET A 1 -15.06 8.88 8.18
N SER A 2 -15.28 9.95 7.42
CA SER A 2 -15.97 9.86 6.13
C SER A 2 -15.06 9.24 5.07
N GLU A 3 -15.64 8.71 3.99
CA GLU A 3 -14.91 8.19 2.82
C GLU A 3 -13.93 9.23 2.25
N HIS A 4 -14.36 10.49 2.17
CA HIS A 4 -13.54 11.60 1.72
C HIS A 4 -12.29 11.81 2.58
N ASP A 5 -12.43 11.73 3.92
CA ASP A 5 -11.29 11.85 4.83
C ASP A 5 -10.28 10.72 4.62
N ILE A 6 -10.76 9.51 4.28
CA ILE A 6 -9.90 8.36 3.97
C ILE A 6 -9.09 8.63 2.71
N PHE A 7 -9.73 9.15 1.65
CA PHE A 7 -9.06 9.45 0.40
C PHE A 7 -7.99 10.53 0.58
N LEU A 8 -8.31 11.62 1.29
CA LEU A 8 -7.32 12.65 1.62
C LEU A 8 -6.15 12.09 2.44
N ALA A 9 -6.42 11.23 3.41
CA ALA A 9 -5.36 10.59 4.19
C ALA A 9 -4.45 9.72 3.30
N ILE A 10 -5.01 8.95 2.37
CA ILE A 10 -4.25 8.15 1.40
C ILE A 10 -3.41 9.06 0.50
N PHE A 11 -3.98 10.15 -0.02
CA PHE A 11 -3.26 11.08 -0.91
C PHE A 11 -2.09 11.76 -0.21
N ASN A 12 -2.31 12.24 1.01
CA ASN A 12 -1.24 12.84 1.82
C ASN A 12 -0.14 11.81 2.11
N TYR A 13 -0.52 10.56 2.35
CA TYR A 13 0.43 9.49 2.59
C TYR A 13 1.25 9.14 1.34
N VAL A 14 0.61 9.03 0.17
CA VAL A 14 1.30 8.82 -1.12
C VAL A 14 2.26 9.96 -1.41
N ALA A 15 1.81 11.22 -1.25
CA ALA A 15 2.63 12.40 -1.48
C ALA A 15 3.82 12.45 -0.52
N HIS A 16 3.61 12.09 0.75
CA HIS A 16 4.67 11.99 1.73
C HIS A 16 5.71 10.93 1.31
N LEU A 17 5.29 9.72 0.94
CA LEU A 17 6.21 8.68 0.48
C LEU A 17 6.97 9.10 -0.77
N PHE A 18 6.32 9.75 -1.74
CA PHE A 18 7.00 10.30 -2.91
C PHE A 18 8.08 11.32 -2.51
N SER A 19 7.77 12.24 -1.59
CA SER A 19 8.72 13.26 -1.11
C SER A 19 9.91 12.70 -0.33
N VAL A 20 9.71 11.58 0.37
CA VAL A 20 10.76 10.88 1.14
C VAL A 20 11.66 10.07 0.20
N ILE A 21 11.07 9.31 -0.73
CA ILE A 21 11.79 8.41 -1.63
C ILE A 21 12.45 9.17 -2.78
N LYS A 22 11.83 10.24 -3.27
CA LYS A 22 12.26 11.06 -4.41
C LYS A 22 12.64 10.20 -5.63
N PRO A 23 11.68 9.43 -6.21
CA PRO A 23 11.92 8.62 -7.40
C PRO A 23 12.52 9.45 -8.53
N GLN A 24 13.41 8.87 -9.33
CA GLN A 24 14.02 9.59 -10.47
C GLN A 24 13.54 9.07 -11.83
N LYS A 25 13.13 7.79 -11.91
CA LYS A 25 12.71 7.17 -13.16
C LYS A 25 11.27 6.70 -13.09
N LEU A 26 10.95 5.84 -12.14
CA LEU A 26 9.63 5.22 -12.00
C LEU A 26 9.08 5.40 -10.59
N PHE A 27 7.77 5.62 -10.50
CA PHE A 27 6.96 5.49 -9.29
C PHE A 27 5.76 4.59 -9.58
N PHE A 28 5.89 3.31 -9.25
CA PHE A 28 4.87 2.29 -9.45
C PHE A 28 3.98 2.19 -8.21
N LEU A 29 2.70 2.46 -8.37
CA LEU A 29 1.67 2.40 -7.34
C LEU A 29 0.76 1.19 -7.56
N ALA A 30 0.80 0.20 -6.67
CA ALA A 30 -0.03 -0.99 -6.77
C ALA A 30 -1.12 -1.05 -5.70
N VAL A 31 -2.33 -1.38 -6.12
CA VAL A 31 -3.48 -1.71 -5.26
C VAL A 31 -3.82 -3.19 -5.47
N ASP A 32 -4.14 -3.89 -4.38
CA ASP A 32 -4.53 -5.30 -4.44
C ASP A 32 -5.75 -5.48 -5.35
N GLY A 33 -5.63 -6.37 -6.33
CA GLY A 33 -6.72 -6.87 -7.16
C GLY A 33 -7.21 -8.24 -6.69
N VAL A 34 -7.86 -8.98 -7.59
CA VAL A 34 -8.33 -10.34 -7.27
C VAL A 34 -7.12 -11.26 -7.03
N ALA A 35 -7.00 -11.74 -5.79
CA ALA A 35 -5.88 -12.56 -5.32
C ALA A 35 -6.07 -14.07 -5.63
N PRO A 36 -5.01 -14.89 -5.61
CA PRO A 36 -5.13 -16.34 -5.80
C PRO A 36 -5.90 -17.01 -4.65
N ARG A 37 -6.47 -18.19 -4.93
CA ARG A 37 -7.32 -18.94 -3.99
C ARG A 37 -6.67 -19.18 -2.62
N ALA A 38 -5.37 -19.45 -2.59
CA ALA A 38 -4.62 -19.63 -1.34
C ALA A 38 -4.71 -18.38 -0.45
N LYS A 39 -4.45 -17.20 -1.02
CA LYS A 39 -4.58 -15.93 -0.29
C LYS A 39 -6.03 -15.62 0.06
N MET A 40 -6.98 -15.90 -0.84
CA MET A 40 -8.41 -15.70 -0.56
C MET A 40 -8.86 -16.50 0.67
N ASN A 41 -8.41 -17.75 0.83
CA ASN A 41 -8.72 -18.57 2.01
C ASN A 41 -8.15 -17.96 3.30
N GLN A 42 -6.92 -17.44 3.23
CA GLN A 42 -6.27 -16.77 4.35
C GLN A 42 -7.03 -15.48 4.73
N GLN A 43 -7.36 -14.63 3.74
CA GLN A 43 -8.12 -13.40 3.96
C GLN A 43 -9.52 -13.69 4.51
N ARG A 44 -10.22 -14.70 3.97
CA ARG A 44 -11.54 -15.13 4.47
C ARG A 44 -11.48 -15.52 5.94
N SER A 45 -10.49 -16.33 6.32
CA SER A 45 -10.31 -16.78 7.70
C SER A 45 -10.02 -15.62 8.65
N ARG A 46 -9.17 -14.67 8.23
CA ARG A 46 -8.86 -13.45 9.01
C ARG A 46 -10.09 -12.56 9.20
N ARG A 47 -10.85 -12.30 8.14
CA ARG A 47 -12.06 -11.46 8.19
C ARG A 47 -13.13 -12.06 9.07
N PHE A 48 -13.35 -13.38 8.94
CA PHE A 48 -14.31 -14.10 9.78
C PHE A 48 -13.94 -14.02 11.27
N ARG A 49 -12.65 -14.23 11.59
CA ARG A 49 -12.16 -14.09 12.97
C ARG A 49 -12.37 -12.69 13.52
N THR A 50 -12.00 -11.67 12.75
CA THR A 50 -12.14 -10.25 13.15
C THR A 50 -13.61 -9.88 13.40
N ALA A 51 -14.52 -10.32 12.52
CA ALA A 51 -15.95 -10.09 12.69
C ALA A 51 -16.51 -10.80 13.93
N LYS A 52 -16.07 -12.03 14.20
CA LYS A 52 -16.46 -12.78 15.40
C LYS A 52 -15.96 -12.11 16.68
N GLU A 53 -14.68 -11.72 16.72
CA GLU A 53 -14.07 -11.02 17.85
C GLU A 53 -14.75 -9.66 18.12
N ALA A 54 -15.09 -8.90 17.06
CA ALA A 54 -15.81 -7.65 17.18
C ALA A 54 -17.20 -7.86 17.80
N LYS A 55 -17.95 -8.88 17.34
CA LYS A 55 -19.25 -9.24 17.91
C LYS A 55 -19.15 -9.65 19.38
N GLU A 56 -18.18 -10.51 19.72
CA GLU A 56 -17.95 -10.94 21.11
C GLU A 56 -17.55 -9.78 22.03
N THR A 57 -16.76 -8.84 21.51
CA THR A 57 -16.37 -7.63 22.25
C THR A 57 -17.56 -6.72 22.51
N LEU A 58 -18.42 -6.51 21.50
CA LEU A 58 -19.65 -5.74 21.63
C LEU A 58 -20.62 -6.37 22.64
N GLU A 59 -20.81 -7.69 22.60
CA GLU A 59 -21.65 -8.42 23.56
C GLU A 59 -21.12 -8.30 25.00
N LYS A 60 -19.79 -8.34 25.19
CA LYS A 60 -19.15 -8.13 26.50
C LYS A 60 -19.35 -6.71 27.02
N ALA A 61 -19.20 -5.70 26.16
CA ALA A 61 -19.43 -4.29 26.50
C ALA A 61 -20.89 -4.07 26.92
N LYS A 62 -21.86 -4.63 26.17
CA LYS A 62 -23.29 -4.63 26.52
C LYS A 62 -23.56 -5.22 27.90
N ARG A 63 -22.98 -6.38 28.20
CA ARG A 63 -23.14 -7.04 29.51
C ARG A 63 -22.55 -6.25 30.67
N ARG A 64 -21.53 -5.42 30.40
CA ARG A 64 -20.88 -4.55 31.40
C ARG A 64 -21.56 -3.18 31.54
N GLY A 65 -22.57 -2.88 30.71
CA GLY A 65 -23.21 -1.57 30.69
C GLY A 65 -22.30 -0.46 30.16
N GLU A 66 -21.27 -0.80 29.38
CA GLU A 66 -20.38 0.19 28.75
C GLU A 66 -21.12 0.92 27.62
N GLU A 67 -20.90 2.23 27.47
CA GLU A 67 -21.45 3.01 26.37
C GLU A 67 -20.91 2.50 25.03
N ILE A 68 -21.83 2.16 24.14
CA ILE A 68 -21.50 1.69 22.80
C ILE A 68 -21.49 2.91 21.88
N PRO A 69 -20.42 3.11 21.08
CA PRO A 69 -20.40 4.19 20.09
C PRO A 69 -21.62 4.10 19.15
N GLU A 70 -22.35 5.20 18.99
CA GLU A 70 -23.51 5.28 18.09
C GLU A 70 -23.12 5.21 16.61
N GLU A 71 -21.92 5.69 16.26
CA GLU A 71 -21.41 5.61 14.89
C GLU A 71 -20.75 4.25 14.63
N GLU A 72 -21.27 3.52 13.64
CA GLU A 72 -20.59 2.36 13.08
C GLU A 72 -19.23 2.79 12.52
N GLY A 73 -18.16 2.18 13.04
CA GLY A 73 -16.81 2.40 12.52
C GLY A 73 -16.69 2.01 11.05
N PHE A 74 -15.69 2.55 10.36
CA PHE A 74 -15.41 2.21 8.96
C PHE A 74 -15.30 0.68 8.76
N ASP A 75 -16.18 0.12 7.91
CA ASP A 75 -16.16 -1.30 7.56
C ASP A 75 -14.97 -1.60 6.64
N SER A 76 -13.90 -2.14 7.23
CA SER A 76 -12.70 -2.53 6.49
C SER A 76 -12.94 -3.59 5.40
N ASN A 77 -14.07 -4.32 5.42
CA ASN A 77 -14.38 -5.29 4.37
C ASN A 77 -14.63 -4.62 3.01
N CYS A 78 -14.99 -3.33 2.99
CA CYS A 78 -15.12 -2.58 1.75
C CYS A 78 -13.78 -2.41 1.01
N ILE A 79 -12.64 -2.62 1.68
CA ILE A 79 -11.31 -2.71 1.06
C ILE A 79 -11.14 -4.11 0.43
N THR A 80 -11.92 -4.34 -0.63
CA THR A 80 -11.89 -5.56 -1.43
C THR A 80 -12.13 -5.19 -2.90
N PRO A 81 -11.38 -5.76 -3.85
CA PRO A 81 -11.65 -5.56 -5.27
C PRO A 81 -13.12 -5.83 -5.60
N GLY A 82 -13.70 -4.99 -6.46
CA GLY A 82 -15.09 -5.13 -6.91
C GLY A 82 -16.13 -4.39 -6.06
N THR A 83 -15.73 -3.75 -4.94
CA THR A 83 -16.65 -2.89 -4.19
C THR A 83 -16.77 -1.49 -4.82
N PRO A 84 -17.91 -0.79 -4.64
CA PRO A 84 -18.06 0.59 -5.09
C PRO A 84 -17.02 1.55 -4.48
N PHE A 85 -16.61 1.29 -3.23
CA PHE A 85 -15.55 2.04 -2.56
C PHE A 85 -14.22 1.97 -3.33
N MET A 86 -13.81 0.76 -3.74
CA MET A 86 -12.55 0.60 -4.49
C MET A 86 -12.61 1.24 -5.89
N ALA A 87 -13.77 1.19 -6.55
CA ALA A 87 -13.97 1.85 -7.84
C ALA A 87 -13.82 3.38 -7.72
N ARG A 88 -14.43 3.98 -6.68
CA ARG A 88 -14.27 5.42 -6.38
C ARG A 88 -12.83 5.75 -6.00
N LEU A 89 -12.18 4.93 -5.16
CA LEU A 89 -10.78 5.12 -4.79
C LEU A 89 -9.86 5.11 -6.01
N SER A 90 -10.05 4.17 -6.95
CA SER A 90 -9.27 4.09 -8.20
C SER A 90 -9.43 5.35 -9.04
N ALA A 91 -10.66 5.83 -9.23
CA ALA A 91 -10.93 7.07 -9.95
C ALA A 91 -10.29 8.30 -9.28
N GLN A 92 -10.39 8.37 -7.95
CA GLN A 92 -9.84 9.47 -7.16
C GLN A 92 -8.29 9.45 -7.15
N LEU A 93 -7.66 8.28 -7.12
CA LEU A 93 -6.20 8.14 -7.27
C LEU A 93 -5.72 8.59 -8.66
N LYS A 94 -6.44 8.24 -9.73
CA LYS A 94 -6.13 8.71 -11.09
C LYS A 94 -6.18 10.23 -11.17
N TYR A 95 -7.22 10.84 -10.61
CA TYR A 95 -7.34 12.30 -10.54
C TYR A 95 -6.19 12.93 -9.72
N PHE A 96 -5.90 12.38 -8.54
CA PHE A 96 -4.83 12.86 -7.68
C PHE A 96 -3.47 12.83 -8.38
N ILE A 97 -3.12 11.73 -9.06
CA ILE A 97 -1.87 11.60 -9.80
C ILE A 97 -1.81 12.61 -10.94
N ALA A 98 -2.88 12.71 -11.75
CA ALA A 98 -2.93 13.66 -12.87
C ALA A 98 -2.76 15.11 -12.39
N LYS A 99 -3.41 15.47 -11.29
CA LYS A 99 -3.27 16.79 -10.64
C LYS A 99 -1.84 17.01 -10.17
N LYS A 100 -1.22 16.02 -9.52
CA LYS A 100 0.17 16.11 -9.05
C LYS A 100 1.17 16.29 -10.18
N VAL A 101 1.08 15.52 -11.24
CA VAL A 101 1.93 15.70 -12.43
C VAL A 101 1.75 17.09 -13.05
N SER A 102 0.52 17.62 -13.05
CA SER A 102 0.22 18.93 -13.64
C SER A 102 0.74 20.10 -12.79
N GLU A 103 0.62 20.03 -11.46
CA GLU A 103 0.88 21.15 -10.55
C GLU A 103 2.24 21.09 -9.86
N ASP A 104 2.81 19.90 -9.67
CA ASP A 104 4.00 19.65 -8.86
C ASP A 104 5.20 19.34 -9.75
N ALA A 105 6.25 20.17 -9.67
CA ALA A 105 7.43 20.03 -10.53
C ALA A 105 8.19 18.72 -10.27
N ASP A 106 8.19 18.23 -9.04
CA ASP A 106 8.89 17.00 -8.65
C ASP A 106 8.27 15.75 -9.31
N TRP A 107 7.02 15.82 -9.76
CA TRP A 107 6.28 14.72 -10.36
C TRP A 107 6.40 14.65 -11.89
N ARG A 108 6.88 15.72 -12.55
CA ARG A 108 6.89 15.82 -14.03
C ARG A 108 7.96 15.00 -14.73
N GLY A 109 9.05 14.66 -14.03
CA GLY A 109 10.19 13.92 -14.59
C GLY A 109 10.18 12.42 -14.30
N VAL A 110 9.11 11.91 -13.69
CA VAL A 110 9.02 10.53 -13.21
C VAL A 110 7.87 9.83 -13.92
N GLU A 111 8.12 8.64 -14.45
CA GLU A 111 7.07 7.78 -14.98
C GLU A 111 6.22 7.25 -13.81
N ILE A 112 4.91 7.47 -13.85
CA ILE A 112 4.01 7.02 -12.77
C ILE A 112 3.06 5.97 -13.33
N ILE A 113 3.12 4.77 -12.74
CA ILE A 113 2.26 3.65 -13.12
C ILE A 113 1.30 3.39 -11.97
N LEU A 114 -0.01 3.44 -12.23
CA LEU A 114 -1.04 3.00 -11.29
C LEU A 114 -1.61 1.65 -11.73
N SER A 115 -1.33 0.60 -10.95
CA SER A 115 -1.99 -0.70 -11.08
C SER A 115 -3.12 -0.82 -10.07
N GLY A 116 -4.33 -0.46 -10.49
CA GLY A 116 -5.53 -0.45 -9.65
C GLY A 116 -6.09 -1.84 -9.31
N HIS A 117 -7.21 -1.85 -8.60
CA HIS A 117 -7.89 -3.08 -8.16
C HIS A 117 -8.52 -3.86 -9.33
N GLU A 118 -8.64 -3.24 -10.50
CA GLU A 118 -9.19 -3.80 -11.72
C GLU A 118 -8.24 -4.83 -12.35
N VAL A 119 -6.94 -4.69 -12.10
CA VAL A 119 -5.91 -5.64 -12.54
C VAL A 119 -5.84 -6.78 -11.51
N PRO A 120 -5.95 -8.07 -11.91
CA PRO A 120 -5.83 -9.19 -10.98
C PRO A 120 -4.43 -9.28 -10.37
N GLY A 121 -4.32 -9.93 -9.21
CA GLY A 121 -3.07 -10.13 -8.48
C GLY A 121 -2.93 -9.26 -7.22
N GLU A 122 -2.07 -9.71 -6.31
CA GLU A 122 -1.69 -8.97 -5.11
C GLU A 122 -0.70 -7.86 -5.48
N GLY A 123 -0.77 -6.71 -4.83
CA GLY A 123 0.03 -5.55 -5.23
C GLY A 123 1.54 -5.78 -5.17
N GLU A 124 2.04 -6.49 -4.15
CA GLU A 124 3.45 -6.88 -4.06
C GLU A 124 3.88 -7.77 -5.24
N HIS A 125 3.03 -8.71 -5.66
CA HIS A 125 3.32 -9.60 -6.77
C HIS A 125 3.24 -8.89 -8.12
N LYS A 126 2.33 -7.91 -8.29
CA LYS A 126 2.27 -7.06 -9.50
C LYS A 126 3.57 -6.27 -9.68
N ILE A 127 4.11 -5.72 -8.58
CA ILE A 127 5.40 -5.03 -8.60
C ILE A 127 6.53 -5.99 -8.96
N MET A 128 6.59 -7.15 -8.31
CA MET A 128 7.65 -8.13 -8.57
C MET A 128 7.60 -8.66 -10.00
N GLU A 129 6.40 -8.83 -10.56
CA GLU A 129 6.21 -9.16 -11.97
C GLU A 129 6.72 -8.06 -12.89
N TYR A 130 6.39 -6.79 -12.60
CA TYR A 130 6.91 -5.66 -13.36
C TYR A 130 8.45 -5.62 -13.35
N ILE A 131 9.08 -5.78 -12.18
CA ILE A 131 10.55 -5.80 -12.05
C ILE A 131 11.14 -6.94 -12.90
N ARG A 132 10.58 -8.15 -12.82
CA ARG A 132 11.03 -9.30 -13.62
C ARG A 132 10.91 -9.05 -15.12
N LEU A 133 9.80 -8.47 -15.57
CA LEU A 133 9.58 -8.15 -16.99
C LEU A 133 10.52 -7.05 -17.48
N ALA A 134 10.76 -6.03 -16.66
CA ALA A 134 11.72 -4.97 -16.95
C ALA A 134 13.15 -5.53 -17.09
N LYS A 135 13.55 -6.46 -16.21
CA LYS A 135 14.84 -7.16 -16.26
C LYS A 135 15.05 -7.97 -17.52
N ALA A 136 13.98 -8.53 -18.08
CA ALA A 136 14.03 -9.32 -19.30
C ALA A 136 14.16 -8.45 -20.57
N GLN A 137 13.95 -7.13 -20.48
CA GLN A 137 14.07 -6.25 -21.64
C GLN A 137 15.53 -5.96 -22.00
N PRO A 138 15.86 -5.86 -23.30
CA PRO A 138 17.17 -5.39 -23.73
C PRO A 138 17.38 -3.95 -23.25
N GLY A 139 18.54 -3.66 -22.65
CA GLY A 139 18.87 -2.34 -22.13
C GLY A 139 18.47 -2.08 -20.67
N TYR A 140 17.98 -3.09 -19.95
CA TYR A 140 17.82 -2.99 -18.49
C TYR A 140 19.16 -2.65 -17.82
N ASN A 141 19.15 -1.66 -16.93
CA ASN A 141 20.34 -1.29 -16.15
C ASN A 141 20.46 -2.21 -14.92
N PRO A 142 21.49 -3.08 -14.81
CA PRO A 142 21.67 -3.96 -13.66
C PRO A 142 21.88 -3.22 -12.33
N ASN A 143 22.32 -1.97 -12.40
CA ASN A 143 22.55 -1.11 -11.23
C ASN A 143 21.36 -0.18 -10.94
N MET A 144 20.18 -0.47 -11.52
CA MET A 144 18.96 0.24 -11.15
C MET A 144 18.66 0.01 -9.67
N ARG A 145 18.43 1.10 -8.94
CA ARG A 145 18.14 1.05 -7.51
C ARG A 145 16.65 0.97 -7.30
N HIS A 146 16.20 -0.01 -6.53
CA HIS A 146 14.80 -0.26 -6.24
C HIS A 146 14.50 0.07 -4.78
N CYS A 147 13.44 0.83 -4.54
CA CYS A 147 12.88 1.04 -3.20
C CYS A 147 11.46 0.53 -3.17
N LEU A 148 11.17 -0.49 -2.35
CA LEU A 148 9.84 -1.06 -2.18
C LEU A 148 9.27 -0.72 -0.80
N TYR A 149 8.11 -0.08 -0.78
CA TYR A 149 7.38 0.23 0.46
C TYR A 149 6.32 -0.83 0.76
N GLY A 150 6.30 -1.31 2.01
CA GLY A 150 5.21 -2.13 2.54
C GLY A 150 5.50 -2.73 3.92
N LEU A 151 4.45 -3.18 4.60
CA LEU A 151 4.55 -3.70 5.98
C LEU A 151 4.64 -5.22 6.05
N ASP A 152 4.40 -5.94 4.97
CA ASP A 152 4.44 -7.40 4.97
C ASP A 152 5.90 -7.90 5.03
N ALA A 153 6.16 -8.96 5.80
CA ALA A 153 7.49 -9.55 5.94
C ALA A 153 7.95 -10.25 4.64
N ASP A 154 6.99 -10.69 3.83
CA ASP A 154 7.20 -11.38 2.55
C ASP A 154 8.00 -10.51 1.58
N LEU A 155 7.95 -9.18 1.71
CA LEU A 155 8.74 -8.25 0.92
C LEU A 155 10.26 -8.44 1.03
N ILE A 156 10.76 -8.91 2.19
CA ILE A 156 12.19 -9.22 2.36
C ILE A 156 12.58 -10.36 1.44
N MET A 157 11.78 -11.43 1.45
CA MET A 157 12.03 -12.58 0.59
C MET A 157 11.85 -12.23 -0.89
N LEU A 158 10.82 -11.45 -1.23
CA LEU A 158 10.60 -10.99 -2.60
C LEU A 158 11.76 -10.13 -3.10
N GLY A 159 12.27 -9.19 -2.30
CA GLY A 159 13.44 -8.38 -2.63
C GLY A 159 14.69 -9.23 -2.87
N LEU A 160 14.95 -10.22 -2.03
CA LEU A 160 16.08 -11.14 -2.21
C LEU A 160 15.96 -11.99 -3.49
N LEU A 161 14.75 -12.49 -3.78
CA LEU A 161 14.46 -13.27 -4.99
C LEU A 161 14.49 -12.44 -6.28
N SER A 162 14.50 -11.10 -6.17
CA SER A 162 14.68 -10.25 -7.35
C SER A 162 16.08 -10.39 -7.93
N HIS A 163 17.09 -10.73 -7.11
CA HIS A 163 18.51 -10.72 -7.49
C HIS A 163 18.95 -9.36 -8.10
N ASP A 164 18.48 -8.24 -7.53
CA ASP A 164 19.01 -6.91 -7.84
C ASP A 164 19.97 -6.45 -6.72
N PRO A 165 21.18 -5.98 -7.05
CA PRO A 165 22.18 -5.61 -6.04
C PRO A 165 21.79 -4.39 -5.21
N HIS A 166 20.91 -3.55 -5.74
CA HIS A 166 20.48 -2.30 -5.10
C HIS A 166 18.98 -2.33 -4.84
N PHE A 167 18.58 -3.04 -3.80
CA PHE A 167 17.18 -3.16 -3.40
C PHE A 167 17.03 -2.75 -1.93
N CYS A 168 16.17 -1.78 -1.64
CA CYS A 168 15.84 -1.36 -0.28
C CYS A 168 14.34 -1.51 0.02
N LEU A 169 14.06 -1.76 1.30
CA LEU A 169 12.70 -1.82 1.82
C LEU A 169 12.44 -0.63 2.73
N LEU A 170 11.43 0.16 2.39
CA LEU A 170 10.94 1.22 3.25
C LEU A 170 9.77 0.69 4.08
N ARG A 171 9.89 0.77 5.40
CA ARG A 171 8.88 0.27 6.35
C ARG A 171 8.69 1.28 7.47
N GLU A 172 7.48 1.36 7.99
CA GLU A 172 7.23 2.12 9.21
C GLU A 172 7.86 1.39 10.41
N GLU A 173 8.33 2.15 11.40
CA GLU A 173 8.84 1.60 12.64
C GLU A 173 7.73 0.86 13.40
N VAL A 174 8.00 -0.38 13.80
CA VAL A 174 7.10 -1.17 14.63
C VAL A 174 7.60 -1.10 16.07
N THR A 175 7.00 -0.22 16.87
CA THR A 175 7.33 -0.11 18.30
C THR A 175 6.70 -1.26 19.10
N PHE A 176 7.52 -2.09 19.74
CA PHE A 176 7.08 -3.18 20.61
C PHE A 176 7.11 -2.71 22.08
N GLY A 177 5.95 -2.68 22.75
CA GLY A 177 5.84 -2.28 24.16
C GLY A 177 4.39 -2.10 24.62
N PRO A 178 4.14 -1.90 25.93
CA PRO A 178 2.81 -1.56 26.45
C PRO A 178 2.33 -0.28 25.75
N ARG A 179 1.08 -0.27 25.26
CA ARG A 179 0.49 0.90 24.56
C ARG A 179 0.34 2.09 25.51
N GLY A 180 1.42 2.82 25.73
CA GLY A 180 1.41 4.17 26.28
C GLY A 180 1.09 5.16 25.18
N GLY A 181 -0.17 5.58 25.07
CA GLY A 181 -0.59 6.64 24.17
C GLY A 181 -1.37 6.18 22.95
N LYS A 182 -2.38 6.98 22.59
CA LYS A 182 -3.39 6.77 21.54
C LYS A 182 -2.79 6.78 20.13
N GLY A 183 -1.92 5.83 19.79
CA GLY A 183 -1.53 5.57 18.41
C GLY A 183 -2.70 4.90 17.68
N LYS A 184 -3.47 5.66 16.88
CA LYS A 184 -4.49 5.08 16.00
C LYS A 184 -3.78 4.12 15.04
N ALA A 185 -4.16 2.85 15.04
CA ALA A 185 -3.74 1.93 14.00
C ALA A 185 -4.08 2.56 12.64
N LYS A 186 -3.07 2.83 11.81
CA LYS A 186 -3.26 3.39 10.47
C LYS A 186 -4.00 2.33 9.65
N ARG A 187 -5.33 2.45 9.59
CA ARG A 187 -6.19 1.67 8.70
C ARG A 187 -5.98 2.21 7.28
N CYS A 188 -4.88 1.79 6.67
CA CYS A 188 -4.50 2.22 5.33
C CYS A 188 -4.91 1.14 4.33
N VAL A 189 -5.42 1.57 3.19
CA VAL A 189 -5.44 0.73 1.98
C VAL A 189 -4.01 0.25 1.75
N ARG A 190 -3.83 -1.07 1.52
CA ARG A 190 -2.52 -1.61 1.18
C ARG A 190 -2.09 -1.00 -0.15
N LEU A 191 -1.07 -0.18 -0.06
CA LEU A 191 -0.52 0.56 -1.16
C LEU A 191 0.95 0.20 -1.24
N TRP A 192 1.34 -0.37 -2.37
CA TRP A 192 2.70 -0.78 -2.59
C TRP A 192 3.34 0.21 -3.54
N ILE A 193 4.52 0.69 -3.19
CA ILE A 193 5.27 1.64 -4.01
C ILE A 193 6.59 1.00 -4.36
N ALA A 194 6.88 0.89 -5.65
CA ALA A 194 8.23 0.65 -6.14
C ALA A 194 8.75 1.90 -6.85
N SER A 195 9.95 2.33 -6.47
CA SER A 195 10.63 3.45 -7.09
C SER A 195 11.94 3.00 -7.71
N THR A 196 12.29 3.57 -8.86
CA THR A 196 13.61 3.37 -9.47
C THR A 196 14.44 4.65 -9.51
N HIS A 197 15.73 4.51 -9.21
CA HIS A 197 16.71 5.60 -9.29
C HIS A 197 17.89 5.22 -10.19
N GLU A 198 18.48 6.22 -10.86
CA GLU A 198 19.78 6.02 -11.51
C GLU A 198 20.88 5.83 -10.47
N PRO A 199 21.99 5.14 -10.76
CA PRO A 199 23.13 5.11 -9.87
C PRO A 199 23.66 6.54 -9.68
N ALA A 200 23.40 7.13 -8.51
CA ALA A 200 23.99 8.42 -8.17
C ALA A 200 25.47 8.20 -7.84
N CYS A 201 26.34 9.00 -8.44
CA CYS A 201 27.69 9.19 -7.95
C CYS A 201 27.63 9.63 -6.47
N GLY A 202 27.93 8.71 -5.54
CA GLY A 202 28.31 9.05 -4.16
C GLY A 202 27.23 9.44 -3.14
N ARG A 203 25.93 9.28 -3.40
CA ARG A 203 24.90 9.46 -2.33
C ARG A 203 24.25 8.13 -1.96
N VAL A 204 24.71 7.61 -0.82
CA VAL A 204 24.09 6.55 -0.02
C VAL A 204 22.86 7.16 0.66
N CYS A 205 21.71 6.49 0.55
CA CYS A 205 20.52 6.82 1.34
C CYS A 205 20.75 6.50 2.81
#